data_AF-A0A069DIN7-F1
#
_entry.id   AF-A0A069DIN7-F1
#
_cell.length_a   1.000
_cell.length_b   1.000
_cell.length_c   1.000
_cell.angle_alpha   90.00
_cell.angle_beta   90.00
_cell.angle_gamma   90.00
#
_symmetry.space_group_name_H-M   'P 1'
#
loop_
_entity.id
_entity.type
_entity.pdbx_description
1 polymer ?
#
loop_
_entity_poly.entity_id
_entity_poly.type
_entity_poly.pdbx_seq_one_letter_code
_entity_poly.pdbx_strand_id
1 'polypeptide(L)'
;MTRGRPPKNPADPGKLPFQQGLQTRQVTPEEAEKYGIKLEDIPSKEVEWYSNSINVKDPSIGFQKSGGIHINKEAGALLGIKEGDKIQIGFRGNPRQIVLRKSEDGIRLGAIKGNNKGSGFKCSNAGLVKWIAQKGAETKRYVIRSTDEEGIFVANLYQ
;
A
#
# COMPACT_ATOMS: atom_id res chain seq x y z
N MET A 1 -21.88 26.01 -48.04
CA MET A 1 -22.26 25.97 -46.62
C MET A 1 -21.53 24.80 -45.95
N THR A 2 -20.42 25.06 -45.28
CA THR A 2 -19.64 24.06 -44.53
C THR A 2 -19.45 24.61 -43.12
N ARG A 3 -20.13 24.01 -42.14
CA ARG A 3 -20.02 24.39 -40.72
C ARG A 3 -18.71 23.78 -40.18
N GLY A 4 -17.67 24.60 -40.06
CA GLY A 4 -16.43 24.26 -39.36
C GLY A 4 -16.70 24.04 -37.88
N ARG A 5 -16.19 22.94 -37.32
CA ARG A 5 -16.18 22.71 -35.87
C ARG A 5 -15.22 23.71 -35.20
N PRO A 6 -15.55 24.27 -34.03
CA PRO A 6 -14.63 25.14 -33.31
C PRO A 6 -13.46 24.32 -32.73
N PRO A 7 -12.28 24.94 -32.54
CA PRO A 7 -11.15 24.29 -31.88
C PRO A 7 -11.47 24.00 -30.41
N LYS A 8 -10.99 22.85 -29.91
CA LYS A 8 -11.05 22.52 -28.49
C LYS A 8 -10.17 23.51 -27.72
N ASN A 9 -10.79 24.24 -26.78
CA ASN A 9 -10.08 25.07 -25.82
C ASN A 9 -9.11 24.21 -24.97
N PRO A 10 -7.90 24.72 -24.66
CA PRO A 10 -7.00 24.08 -23.70
C PRO A 10 -7.42 24.40 -22.27
N ALA A 11 -7.16 23.46 -21.36
CA ALA A 11 -7.29 23.55 -19.90
C ALA A 11 -8.72 23.70 -19.32
N ASP A 12 -9.28 22.57 -18.91
CA ASP A 12 -10.30 22.52 -17.86
C ASP A 12 -9.57 22.37 -16.50
N PRO A 13 -9.59 23.38 -15.60
CA PRO A 13 -8.90 23.32 -14.31
C PRO A 13 -9.65 22.51 -13.24
N GLY A 14 -10.72 21.81 -13.60
CA GLY A 14 -11.64 21.19 -12.64
C GLY A 14 -11.65 19.67 -12.63
N LYS A 15 -10.53 19.01 -12.24
CA LYS A 15 -10.51 17.66 -11.65
C LYS A 15 -9.10 17.31 -11.17
N LEU A 16 -8.75 17.72 -9.95
CA LEU A 16 -7.63 17.11 -9.24
C LEU A 16 -8.00 15.63 -8.96
N PRO A 17 -7.20 14.64 -9.41
CA PRO A 17 -7.44 13.26 -9.06
C PRO A 17 -7.32 13.09 -7.54
N PHE A 18 -8.25 12.31 -7.00
CA PHE A 18 -8.38 11.86 -5.62
C PHE A 18 -7.06 11.88 -4.83
N GLN A 19 -6.96 12.79 -3.84
CA GLN A 19 -5.86 12.82 -2.88
C GLN A 19 -5.94 11.60 -1.95
N GLN A 20 -5.31 10.48 -2.36
CA GLN A 20 -4.75 9.54 -1.39
C GLN A 20 -3.55 10.26 -0.75
N GLY A 21 -3.42 10.15 0.58
CA GLY A 21 -2.44 10.88 1.38
C GLY A 21 -1.11 11.10 0.67
N LEU A 22 -0.66 12.36 0.68
CA LEU A 22 0.55 12.84 0.00
C LEU A 22 1.67 11.80 0.07
N GLN A 23 2.03 11.25 -1.09
CA GLN A 23 3.02 10.17 -1.23
C GLN A 23 4.42 10.80 -1.23
N THR A 24 4.85 11.26 -0.07
CA THR A 24 6.17 11.88 0.09
C THR A 24 7.19 10.85 0.58
N ARG A 25 8.40 10.91 0.06
CA ARG A 25 9.56 10.12 0.54
C ARG A 25 10.82 10.95 0.52
N GLN A 26 11.82 10.53 1.29
CA GLN A 26 13.18 11.06 1.18
C GLN A 26 13.94 10.36 0.07
N VAL A 27 14.87 11.08 -0.58
CA VAL A 27 15.79 10.50 -1.56
C VAL A 27 16.77 9.61 -0.82
N THR A 28 16.89 8.36 -1.25
CA THR A 28 17.88 7.42 -0.70
C THR A 28 19.27 7.69 -1.29
N PRO A 29 20.38 7.41 -0.58
CA PRO A 29 21.73 7.61 -1.11
C PRO A 29 21.99 6.89 -2.44
N GLU A 30 21.45 5.68 -2.59
CA GLU A 30 21.54 4.88 -3.83
C GLU A 30 20.89 5.57 -5.04
N GLU A 31 19.82 6.32 -4.79
CA GLU A 31 19.11 7.06 -5.83
C GLU A 31 19.81 8.37 -6.15
N ALA A 32 20.36 9.02 -5.13
CA ALA A 32 21.16 10.21 -5.30
C ALA A 32 22.40 9.92 -6.17
N GLU A 33 23.11 8.83 -5.89
CA GLU A 33 24.23 8.37 -6.71
C GLU A 33 23.79 8.07 -8.15
N LYS A 34 22.69 7.32 -8.31
CA LYS A 34 22.16 6.94 -9.63
C LYS A 34 21.81 8.15 -10.51
N TYR A 35 21.28 9.22 -9.93
CA TYR A 35 20.85 10.42 -10.66
C TYR A 35 21.82 11.59 -10.56
N GLY A 36 23.03 11.37 -10.02
CA GLY A 36 24.05 12.41 -9.86
C GLY A 36 23.63 13.55 -8.92
N ILE A 37 22.71 13.27 -7.99
CA ILE A 37 22.25 14.21 -6.99
C ILE A 37 23.27 14.19 -5.84
N LYS A 38 23.84 15.35 -5.53
CA LYS A 38 24.67 15.51 -4.35
C LYS A 38 23.75 15.68 -3.14
N LEU A 39 23.79 14.73 -2.21
CA LEU A 39 22.95 14.77 -1.00
C LEU A 39 23.22 16.01 -0.13
N GLU A 40 24.41 16.59 -0.22
CA GLU A 40 24.81 17.85 0.42
C GLU A 40 24.06 19.09 -0.12
N ASP A 41 23.58 19.04 -1.37
CA ASP A 41 22.78 20.10 -1.99
C ASP A 41 21.28 19.98 -1.67
N ILE A 42 20.86 18.85 -1.08
CA ILE A 42 19.49 18.66 -0.59
C ILE A 42 19.47 19.08 0.89
N PRO A 43 18.66 20.07 1.30
CA PRO A 43 18.47 20.39 2.71
C PRO A 43 17.88 19.16 3.41
N SER A 44 18.76 18.38 4.04
CA SER A 44 18.63 16.93 4.24
C SER A 44 17.59 16.49 5.28
N LYS A 45 16.75 17.40 5.76
CA LYS A 45 15.74 17.09 6.79
C LYS A 45 14.33 17.64 6.52
N GLU A 46 14.13 18.47 5.50
CA GLU A 46 12.85 19.17 5.29
C GLU A 46 12.24 18.97 3.89
N VAL A 47 12.95 18.31 2.96
CA VAL A 47 12.44 18.11 1.60
C VAL A 47 11.73 16.78 1.47
N GLU A 48 10.41 16.86 1.44
CA GLU A 48 9.50 15.78 1.12
C GLU A 48 9.30 15.67 -0.41
N TRP A 49 9.77 14.60 -1.03
CA TRP A 49 9.63 14.40 -2.47
C TRP A 49 8.35 13.66 -2.80
N TYR A 50 7.45 14.31 -3.53
CA TYR A 50 6.25 13.67 -4.06
C TYR A 50 6.62 12.62 -5.11
N SER A 51 6.21 11.38 -4.90
CA SER A 51 6.43 10.26 -5.81
C SER A 51 5.10 9.59 -6.13
N ASN A 52 4.77 9.42 -7.42
CA ASN A 52 3.66 8.56 -7.85
C ASN A 52 3.96 7.05 -7.65
N SER A 53 5.20 6.72 -7.33
CA SER A 53 5.65 5.35 -7.10
C SER A 53 5.38 5.00 -5.65
N ILE A 54 4.29 4.27 -5.41
CA ILE A 54 4.06 3.57 -4.15
C ILE A 54 5.32 2.76 -3.86
N ASN A 55 5.95 2.92 -2.69
CA ASN A 55 7.17 2.16 -2.37
C ASN A 55 6.83 0.66 -2.38
N VAL A 56 7.06 0.00 -3.52
CA VAL A 56 6.63 -1.38 -3.77
C VAL A 56 7.48 -2.35 -2.94
N LYS A 57 8.65 -1.90 -2.47
CA LYS A 57 9.66 -2.74 -1.80
C LYS A 57 9.35 -3.05 -0.34
N ASP A 58 8.57 -2.22 0.36
CA ASP A 58 8.30 -2.48 1.77
C ASP A 58 7.18 -3.52 1.91
N PRO A 59 7.37 -4.60 2.70
CA PRO A 59 6.30 -5.53 3.03
C PRO A 59 5.07 -4.77 3.53
N SER A 60 3.94 -4.88 2.84
CA SER A 60 2.75 -4.08 3.17
C SER A 60 1.42 -4.80 2.95
N ILE A 61 0.44 -4.40 3.77
CA ILE A 61 -0.99 -4.72 3.60
C ILE A 61 -1.77 -3.44 3.36
N GLY A 62 -2.61 -3.44 2.33
CA GLY A 62 -3.53 -2.35 2.01
C GLY A 62 -4.98 -2.77 2.18
N PHE A 63 -5.78 -1.89 2.78
CA PHE A 63 -7.24 -2.02 2.81
C PHE A 63 -7.83 -1.26 1.63
N GLN A 64 -8.70 -1.91 0.86
CA GLN A 64 -9.31 -1.30 -0.33
C GLN A 64 -10.76 -0.89 -0.06
N LYS A 65 -11.15 0.27 -0.60
CA LYS A 65 -12.52 0.80 -0.52
C LYS A 65 -13.53 -0.13 -1.20
N SER A 66 -13.12 -0.86 -2.23
CA SER A 66 -13.93 -1.84 -2.97
C SER A 66 -14.26 -3.11 -2.18
N GLY A 67 -13.78 -3.26 -0.94
CA GLY A 67 -14.03 -4.44 -0.12
C GLY A 67 -12.99 -5.53 -0.36
N GLY A 68 -11.85 -5.38 0.30
CA GLY A 68 -10.82 -6.41 0.34
C GLY A 68 -9.51 -5.92 0.96
N ILE A 69 -8.56 -6.85 1.00
CA ILE A 69 -7.17 -6.55 1.35
C ILE A 69 -6.26 -6.87 0.17
N HIS A 70 -5.13 -6.17 0.12
CA HIS A 70 -4.04 -6.43 -0.79
C HIS A 70 -2.76 -6.57 0.02
N ILE A 71 -2.06 -7.68 -0.15
CA ILE A 71 -0.74 -7.92 0.43
C ILE A 71 0.25 -7.88 -0.73
N ASN A 72 1.28 -7.05 -0.68
CA ASN A 72 2.26 -7.03 -1.77
C ASN A 72 3.14 -8.30 -1.76
N LYS A 73 3.97 -8.45 -2.78
CA LYS A 73 4.83 -9.62 -2.96
C LYS A 73 5.81 -9.78 -1.79
N GLU A 74 6.33 -8.66 -1.30
CA GLU A 74 7.35 -8.57 -0.27
C GLU A 74 6.78 -8.99 1.09
N ALA A 75 5.56 -8.55 1.43
CA ALA A 75 4.83 -9.12 2.56
C ALA A 75 4.47 -10.58 2.33
N GLY A 76 4.13 -10.95 1.10
CA GLY A 76 3.94 -12.34 0.72
C GLY A 76 5.12 -13.25 1.08
N ALA A 77 6.33 -12.82 0.71
CA ALA A 77 7.57 -13.50 1.02
C ALA A 77 7.86 -13.50 2.53
N LEU A 78 7.68 -12.35 3.19
CA LEU A 78 7.88 -12.21 4.64
C LEU A 78 6.96 -13.14 5.45
N LEU A 79 5.68 -13.24 5.06
CA LEU A 79 4.69 -14.10 5.71
C LEU A 79 4.82 -15.58 5.29
N GLY A 80 5.65 -15.90 4.29
CA GLY A 80 5.75 -17.24 3.72
C GLY A 80 4.41 -17.75 3.16
N ILE A 81 3.62 -16.87 2.54
CA ILE A 81 2.29 -17.20 1.98
C ILE A 81 2.32 -17.42 0.47
N LYS A 82 1.45 -18.31 0.00
CA LYS A 82 1.22 -18.59 -1.42
C LYS A 82 -0.26 -18.48 -1.78
N GLU A 83 -0.56 -18.55 -3.07
CA GLU A 83 -1.96 -18.61 -3.53
C GLU A 83 -2.68 -19.80 -2.91
N GLY A 84 -3.89 -19.57 -2.41
CA GLY A 84 -4.70 -20.58 -1.75
C GLY A 84 -4.43 -20.72 -0.25
N ASP A 85 -3.32 -20.17 0.27
CA ASP A 85 -3.11 -20.10 1.72
C ASP A 85 -4.18 -19.22 2.37
N LYS A 86 -4.35 -19.43 3.68
CA LYS A 86 -5.30 -18.71 4.50
C LYS A 86 -4.59 -17.93 5.59
N ILE A 87 -5.07 -16.72 5.85
CA ILE A 87 -4.52 -15.85 6.89
C ILE A 87 -5.62 -15.39 7.86
N GLN A 88 -5.26 -15.28 9.13
CA GLN A 88 -6.06 -14.59 10.13
C GLN A 88 -5.56 -13.18 10.30
N ILE A 89 -6.51 -12.27 10.50
CA ILE A 89 -6.23 -10.86 10.78
C ILE A 89 -6.87 -10.51 12.12
N GLY A 90 -6.04 -10.08 13.05
CA GLY A 90 -6.42 -9.60 14.37
C GLY A 90 -6.19 -8.10 14.52
N PHE A 91 -6.69 -7.55 15.62
CA PHE A 91 -6.46 -6.17 16.03
C PHE A 91 -6.00 -6.16 17.48
N ARG A 92 -4.85 -5.54 17.75
CA ARG A 92 -4.37 -5.22 19.09
C ARG A 92 -4.71 -3.77 19.37
N GLY A 93 -5.37 -3.50 20.50
CA GLY A 93 -5.82 -2.16 20.86
C GLY A 93 -4.73 -1.25 21.42
N ASN A 94 -3.70 -1.83 22.06
CA ASN A 94 -2.56 -1.11 22.61
C ASN A 94 -1.28 -1.96 22.49
N PRO A 95 -0.29 -1.54 21.67
CA PRO A 95 -0.37 -0.50 20.65
C PRO A 95 -1.43 -0.81 19.58
N ARG A 96 -2.01 0.22 18.93
CA ARG A 96 -3.01 0.06 17.85
C ARG A 96 -2.38 -0.57 16.62
N GLN A 97 -2.60 -1.87 16.45
CA GLN A 97 -1.94 -2.67 15.43
C GLN A 97 -2.92 -3.63 14.75
N ILE A 98 -2.72 -3.85 13.46
CA ILE A 98 -3.21 -5.03 12.77
C ILE A 98 -2.20 -6.15 13.01
N VAL A 99 -2.71 -7.33 13.34
CA VAL A 99 -1.91 -8.53 13.56
C VAL A 99 -2.27 -9.53 12.46
N LEU A 100 -1.27 -10.18 11.87
CA LEU A 100 -1.45 -11.14 10.79
C LEU A 100 -0.73 -12.44 11.15
N ARG A 101 -1.34 -13.57 10.81
CA ARG A 101 -0.71 -14.90 10.87
C ARG A 101 -1.31 -15.85 9.85
N LYS A 102 -0.58 -16.89 9.47
CA LYS A 102 -1.15 -18.02 8.72
C LYS A 102 -2.05 -18.85 9.62
N SER A 103 -3.18 -19.33 9.09
CA SER A 103 -4.10 -20.18 9.85
C SER A 103 -5.09 -20.87 8.91
N GLU A 104 -5.40 -22.15 9.17
CA GLU A 104 -6.39 -22.92 8.42
C GLU A 104 -7.83 -22.40 8.56
N ASP A 105 -8.12 -21.67 9.65
CA ASP A 105 -9.40 -21.01 9.91
C ASP A 105 -9.42 -19.55 9.41
N GLY A 106 -8.44 -19.19 8.58
CA GLY A 106 -8.27 -17.86 8.03
C GLY A 106 -9.04 -17.60 6.75
N ILE A 107 -8.87 -16.38 6.24
CA ILE A 107 -9.41 -15.93 4.97
C ILE A 107 -8.47 -16.38 3.85
N ARG A 108 -9.03 -17.06 2.86
CA ARG A 108 -8.29 -17.57 1.70
C ARG A 108 -7.78 -16.43 0.81
N LEU A 109 -6.51 -16.49 0.47
CA LEU A 109 -5.84 -15.57 -0.43
C LEU A 109 -5.88 -16.07 -1.87
N GLY A 110 -6.19 -15.17 -2.79
CA GLY A 110 -6.02 -15.36 -4.23
C GLY A 110 -4.81 -14.61 -4.74
N ALA A 111 -4.20 -15.10 -5.82
CA ALA A 111 -3.18 -14.35 -6.52
C ALA A 111 -3.80 -13.14 -7.24
N ILE A 112 -3.08 -12.02 -7.28
CA ILE A 112 -3.40 -10.95 -8.23
C ILE A 112 -2.90 -11.41 -9.60
N LYS A 113 -3.75 -11.43 -10.62
CA LYS A 113 -3.34 -11.77 -11.99
C LYS A 113 -3.24 -10.47 -12.79
N GLY A 114 -2.06 -10.13 -13.28
CA GLY A 114 -1.81 -8.92 -14.07
C GLY A 114 -0.44 -8.95 -14.76
N ASN A 115 -0.27 -8.14 -15.80
CA ASN A 115 0.91 -8.13 -16.69
C ASN A 115 2.24 -7.75 -16.03
N ASN A 116 2.25 -7.33 -14.76
CA ASN A 116 3.48 -7.07 -14.02
C ASN A 116 3.89 -8.31 -13.22
N LYS A 117 5.03 -8.89 -13.62
CA LYS A 117 5.72 -10.00 -12.94
C LYS A 117 6.05 -9.61 -11.49
N GLY A 118 5.17 -9.96 -10.55
CA GLY A 118 5.39 -9.72 -9.12
C GLY A 118 4.11 -9.56 -8.33
N SER A 119 3.04 -10.26 -8.70
CA SER A 119 1.73 -10.01 -8.16
C SER A 119 1.60 -10.46 -6.72
N GLY A 120 1.21 -9.52 -5.87
CA GLY A 120 0.83 -9.79 -4.49
C GLY A 120 -0.42 -10.65 -4.36
N PHE A 121 -0.91 -10.75 -3.14
CA PHE A 121 -2.08 -11.54 -2.77
C PHE A 121 -3.25 -10.63 -2.47
N LYS A 122 -4.47 -11.09 -2.77
CA LYS A 122 -5.69 -10.38 -2.41
C LYS A 122 -6.72 -11.32 -1.81
N CYS A 123 -7.59 -10.77 -0.99
CA CYS A 123 -8.88 -11.39 -0.72
C CYS A 123 -9.98 -10.35 -0.75
N SER A 124 -11.15 -10.73 -1.26
CA SER A 124 -12.35 -9.91 -1.09
C SER A 124 -13.07 -10.38 0.15
N ASN A 125 -13.14 -9.52 1.15
CA ASN A 125 -13.91 -9.75 2.36
C ASN A 125 -14.38 -8.39 2.90
N ALA A 126 -15.58 -7.98 2.51
CA ALA A 126 -16.15 -6.70 2.91
C ALA A 126 -16.39 -6.61 4.43
N GLY A 127 -16.71 -7.73 5.08
CA GLY A 127 -16.87 -7.82 6.53
C GLY A 127 -15.57 -7.49 7.27
N LEU A 128 -14.44 -8.04 6.80
CA LEU A 128 -13.11 -7.73 7.33
C LEU A 128 -12.78 -6.24 7.21
N VAL A 129 -12.99 -5.64 6.02
CA VAL A 129 -12.69 -4.22 5.80
C VAL A 129 -13.57 -3.34 6.69
N LYS A 130 -14.87 -3.65 6.81
CA LYS A 130 -15.79 -2.94 7.69
C LYS A 130 -15.38 -3.05 9.16
N TRP A 131 -15.00 -4.25 9.59
CA TRP A 131 -14.54 -4.52 10.96
C TRP A 131 -13.25 -3.75 11.27
N ILE A 132 -12.28 -3.74 10.35
CA ILE A 132 -11.01 -3.00 10.51
C ILE A 132 -11.23 -1.48 10.49
N ALA A 133 -12.14 -0.98 9.64
CA ALA A 133 -12.52 0.44 9.64
C ALA A 133 -13.15 0.85 10.98
N GLN A 134 -13.97 0.00 11.60
CA GLN A 134 -14.50 0.25 12.96
C GLN A 134 -13.39 0.30 14.04
N LYS A 135 -12.20 -0.25 13.78
CA LYS A 135 -11.03 -0.13 14.67
C LYS A 135 -10.19 1.13 14.40
N GLY A 136 -10.60 1.95 13.43
CA GLY A 136 -9.96 3.21 13.06
C GLY A 136 -8.84 3.07 12.02
N ALA A 137 -8.78 1.95 11.30
CA ALA A 137 -7.88 1.83 10.18
C ALA A 137 -8.43 2.55 8.94
N GLU A 138 -7.56 3.24 8.24
CA GLU A 138 -7.85 3.98 7.02
C GLU A 138 -7.69 3.08 5.79
N THR A 139 -8.29 3.52 4.67
CA THR A 139 -8.10 2.87 3.37
C THR A 139 -6.74 3.28 2.78
N LYS A 140 -5.66 2.75 3.36
CA LYS A 140 -4.28 2.96 2.92
C LYS A 140 -3.45 1.68 3.04
N ARG A 141 -2.17 1.76 2.67
CA ARG A 141 -1.19 0.68 2.90
C ARG A 141 -0.47 0.90 4.22
N TYR A 142 -0.27 -0.19 4.94
CA TYR A 142 0.46 -0.24 6.18
C TYR A 142 1.64 -1.20 6.03
N VAL A 143 2.82 -0.78 6.50
CA VAL A 143 4.02 -1.60 6.49
C VAL A 143 3.89 -2.71 7.52
N ILE A 144 4.21 -3.93 7.12
CA ILE A 144 4.22 -5.13 7.95
C ILE A 144 5.64 -5.37 8.47
N ARG A 145 5.74 -5.76 9.73
CA ARG A 145 6.98 -6.17 10.39
C ARG A 145 6.78 -7.52 11.07
N SER A 146 7.83 -8.33 11.16
CA SER A 146 7.84 -9.52 12.03
C SER A 146 7.86 -9.10 13.50
N THR A 147 7.24 -9.90 14.35
CA THR A 147 7.42 -9.82 15.80
C THR A 147 8.47 -10.81 16.27
N ASP A 148 8.84 -10.75 17.55
CA ASP A 148 9.67 -11.78 18.19
C ASP A 148 8.93 -13.12 18.32
N GLU A 149 7.59 -13.10 18.27
CA GLU A 149 6.76 -14.30 18.21
C GLU A 149 6.74 -14.89 16.79
N GLU A 150 7.05 -16.19 16.69
CA GLU A 150 7.16 -16.89 15.41
C GLU A 150 5.82 -16.94 14.66
N GLY A 151 5.84 -16.58 13.38
CA GLY A 151 4.67 -16.62 12.51
C GLY A 151 3.63 -15.52 12.77
N ILE A 152 3.94 -14.55 13.64
CA ILE A 152 3.12 -13.37 13.88
C ILE A 152 3.78 -12.13 13.27
N PHE A 153 2.95 -11.35 12.59
CA PHE A 153 3.36 -10.14 11.89
C PHE A 153 2.43 -9.00 12.27
N VAL A 154 2.95 -7.78 12.33
CA VAL A 154 2.19 -6.61 12.77
C VAL A 154 2.33 -5.45 11.80
N ALA A 155 1.26 -4.67 11.69
CA ALA A 155 1.23 -3.40 11.00
C ALA A 155 0.64 -2.33 11.93
N ASN A 156 1.43 -1.29 12.19
CA ASN A 156 1.03 -0.17 13.05
C ASN A 156 -0.04 0.67 12.36
N LEU A 157 -1.14 0.97 13.06
CA LEU A 157 -2.22 1.81 12.54
C LEU A 157 -2.03 3.31 12.79
N TYR A 158 -0.95 3.67 13.50
CA TYR A 158 -0.67 5.04 13.91
C TYR A 158 -0.53 6.00 12.71
N GLN A 159 -1.11 7.19 12.89
CA GLN A 159 -0.92 8.41 12.11
C GLN A 159 0.35 9.11 12.56
#